data_AF-A0A7R7CL37-F1
#
_entry.id   AF-A0A7R7CL37-F1
#
_cell.length_a   1.000
_cell.length_b   1.000
_cell.length_c   1.000
_cell.angle_alpha   90.00
_cell.angle_beta   90.00
_cell.angle_gamma   90.00
#
_symmetry.space_group_name_H-M   'P 1'
#
loop_
_entity.id
_entity.type
_entity.pdbx_description
1 polymer ?
#
loop_
_entity_poly.entity_id
_entity_poly.type
_entity_poly.pdbx_seq_one_letter_code
_entity_poly.pdbx_strand_id
1 'polypeptide(L)'
;MTLRSPQFWLAELDQYGNPKLVDGSHETREGVEQAAYLFSRLGLGNDKRYACAEVHLTEVTAKAHGANEEALNTLNSIGLRPAS
;
A
#
# COMPACT_ATOMS: atom_id res chain seq x y z
N MET A 1 18.21 -4.96 -8.15
CA MET A 1 16.85 -5.51 -8.24
C MET A 1 16.04 -4.49 -9.01
N THR A 2 15.53 -4.82 -10.20
CA THR A 2 14.87 -3.84 -11.09
C THR A 2 13.43 -3.63 -10.64
N LEU A 3 13.03 -2.39 -10.38
CA LEU A 3 11.63 -2.05 -10.13
C LEU A 3 10.82 -2.29 -11.41
N ARG A 4 9.72 -3.05 -11.30
CA ARG A 4 8.74 -3.20 -12.38
C ARG A 4 7.67 -2.14 -12.22
N SER A 5 7.34 -1.40 -13.28
CA SER A 5 6.35 -0.33 -13.28
C SER A 5 5.80 -0.12 -14.70
N PRO A 6 4.49 0.17 -14.88
CA PRO A 6 3.46 0.21 -13.84
C PRO A 6 3.13 -1.19 -13.31
N GLN A 7 2.70 -1.25 -12.05
CA GLN A 7 2.09 -2.45 -11.47
C GLN A 7 0.62 -2.17 -11.20
N PHE A 8 -0.24 -3.17 -11.38
CA PHE A 8 -1.64 -3.07 -11.01
C PHE A 8 -1.89 -3.85 -9.74
N TRP A 9 -2.65 -3.28 -8.80
CA TRP A 9 -2.93 -3.89 -7.50
C TRP A 9 -4.40 -3.71 -7.12
N LEU A 10 -4.94 -4.67 -6.36
CA LEU A 10 -6.22 -4.49 -5.66
C LEU A 10 -5.97 -3.66 -4.41
N ALA A 11 -6.65 -2.51 -4.33
CA ALA A 11 -6.59 -1.62 -3.20
C ALA A 11 -7.91 -1.63 -2.42
N GLU A 12 -7.87 -1.94 -1.13
CA GLU A 12 -8.96 -1.70 -0.19
C GLU A 12 -9.00 -0.20 0.15
N LEU A 13 -10.19 0.40 0.10
CA LEU A 13 -10.40 1.81 0.43
C LEU A 13 -10.96 1.94 1.86
N ASP A 14 -10.36 2.84 2.63
CA ASP A 14 -10.95 3.25 3.91
C ASP A 14 -12.17 4.17 3.69
N GLN A 15 -12.80 4.61 4.80
CA GLN A 15 -13.95 5.51 4.76
C GLN A 15 -13.67 6.89 4.12
N TYR A 16 -12.40 7.30 4.06
CA TYR A 16 -11.96 8.55 3.45
C TYR A 16 -11.49 8.36 2.00
N GLY A 17 -11.46 7.13 1.51
CA GLY A 17 -10.97 6.79 0.17
C GLY A 17 -9.45 6.61 0.09
N ASN A 18 -8.74 6.49 1.21
CA ASN A 18 -7.31 6.18 1.20
C ASN A 18 -7.10 4.70 0.86
N PRO A 19 -6.14 4.38 -0.03
CA PRO A 19 -5.91 3.02 -0.47
C PRO A 19 -4.95 2.25 0.46
N LYS A 20 -5.23 0.97 0.63
CA LYS A 20 -4.31 -0.06 1.14
C LYS A 20 -4.19 -1.16 0.10
N LEU A 21 -2.99 -1.47 -0.38
CA LEU A 21 -2.75 -2.60 -1.28
C LEU A 21 -2.94 -3.92 -0.51
N VAL A 22 -3.78 -4.83 -1.03
CA VAL A 22 -4.22 -6.03 -0.29
C VAL A 22 -3.95 -7.36 -0.98
N ASP A 23 -3.42 -7.35 -2.20
CA ASP A 23 -3.04 -8.53 -2.95
C ASP A 23 -1.58 -8.47 -3.45
N GLY A 24 -1.24 -9.15 -4.54
CA GLY A 24 0.06 -9.06 -5.20
C GLY A 24 -0.01 -8.25 -6.49
N SER A 25 1.16 -7.88 -7.04
CA SER A 25 1.23 -7.13 -8.30
C SER A 25 0.72 -7.93 -9.50
N HIS A 26 -0.08 -7.28 -10.35
CA HIS A 26 -0.55 -7.77 -11.64
C HIS A 26 0.06 -6.97 -12.79
N GLU A 27 0.15 -7.61 -13.96
CA GLU A 27 0.61 -6.96 -15.20
C GLU A 27 -0.47 -6.09 -15.85
N THR A 28 -1.75 -6.35 -15.54
CA THR A 28 -2.89 -5.67 -16.15
C THR A 28 -4.00 -5.41 -15.12
N ARG A 29 -4.89 -4.47 -15.46
CA ARG A 29 -6.14 -4.23 -14.72
C ARG A 29 -7.01 -5.48 -14.59
N GLU A 30 -7.04 -6.31 -15.62
CA GLU A 30 -7.86 -7.52 -15.65
C GLU A 30 -7.47 -8.50 -14.54
N GLY A 31 -6.18 -8.59 -14.19
CA GLY A 31 -5.72 -9.37 -13.03
C GLY A 31 -6.29 -8.86 -11.70
N VAL A 32 -6.42 -7.54 -11.54
CA VAL A 32 -7.04 -6.92 -10.36
C VAL A 32 -8.54 -7.23 -10.30
N GLU A 33 -9.23 -7.21 -11.44
CA GLU A 33 -10.65 -7.55 -11.54
C GLU A 33 -10.90 -9.03 -11.17
N GLN A 34 -10.01 -9.93 -11.61
CA GLN A 34 -10.03 -11.35 -11.21
C GLN A 34 -9.78 -11.53 -9.72
N ALA A 35 -8.83 -10.79 -9.14
CA ALA A 35 -8.56 -10.80 -7.70
C ALA A 35 -9.78 -10.31 -6.90
N ALA A 36 -10.40 -9.20 -7.32
CA ALA A 36 -11.63 -8.69 -6.70
C ALA A 36 -12.77 -9.71 -6.71
N TYR A 37 -12.94 -10.42 -7.84
CA TYR A 37 -13.91 -11.50 -7.95
C TYR A 37 -13.65 -12.64 -6.96
N LEU A 38 -12.39 -13.07 -6.82
CA LEU A 38 -12.00 -14.09 -5.84
C LEU A 38 -12.26 -13.66 -4.41
N PHE A 39 -11.94 -12.41 -4.06
CA PHE A 39 -12.20 -11.85 -2.72
C PHE A 39 -13.70 -11.86 -2.38
N SER A 40 -14.54 -11.50 -3.36
CA SER A 40 -16.00 -11.58 -3.22
C SER A 40 -16.45 -13.03 -3.01
N ARG A 41 -15.95 -13.98 -3.81
CA ARG A 41 -16.30 -15.40 -3.72
C ARG A 41 -15.90 -16.06 -2.40
N LEU A 42 -14.78 -15.62 -1.81
CA LEU A 42 -14.26 -16.15 -0.55
C LEU A 42 -14.85 -15.45 0.69
N GLY A 43 -15.71 -14.45 0.52
CA GLY A 43 -16.27 -13.68 1.63
C GLY A 43 -15.27 -12.73 2.31
N LEU A 44 -14.11 -12.48 1.68
CA LEU A 44 -13.06 -11.57 2.19
C LEU A 44 -13.40 -10.10 1.92
N GLY A 45 -14.40 -9.83 1.07
CA GLY A 45 -14.80 -8.50 0.62
C GLY A 45 -16.09 -7.95 1.23
N ASN A 46 -16.70 -8.62 2.21
CA ASN A 46 -17.92 -8.11 2.83
C ASN A 46 -17.66 -6.75 3.48
N ASP A 47 -18.51 -5.77 3.19
CA ASP A 47 -18.45 -4.37 3.67
C ASP A 47 -17.21 -3.55 3.26
N LYS A 48 -16.40 -4.07 2.33
CA LYS A 48 -15.20 -3.39 1.85
C LYS A 48 -15.42 -2.77 0.48
N ARG A 49 -14.74 -1.65 0.24
CA ARG A 49 -14.67 -0.99 -1.06
C ARG A 49 -13.31 -1.27 -1.67
N TYR A 50 -13.30 -1.67 -2.93
CA TYR A 50 -12.06 -1.95 -3.65
C TYR A 50 -11.88 -1.02 -4.85
N ALA A 51 -10.63 -0.73 -5.17
CA ALA A 51 -10.21 -0.01 -6.36
C ALA A 51 -9.04 -0.74 -7.05
N CYS A 52 -8.84 -0.45 -8.32
CA CYS A 52 -7.62 -0.81 -9.02
C CYS A 52 -6.60 0.33 -8.86
N ALA A 53 -5.47 0.05 -8.23
CA ALA A 53 -4.36 0.98 -8.11
C ALA A 53 -3.31 0.71 -9.19
N GLU A 54 -3.01 1.72 -10.00
CA GLU A 54 -1.83 1.72 -10.88
C GLU A 54 -0.67 2.35 -10.10
N VAL A 55 0.32 1.52 -9.77
CA VAL A 55 1.44 1.89 -8.90
C VAL A 55 2.67 2.13 -9.74
N HIS A 56 3.25 3.33 -9.57
CA HIS A 56 4.54 3.69 -10.13
C HIS A 56 5.61 3.65 -9.06
N LEU A 57 6.57 2.73 -9.20
CA LEU A 57 7.65 2.57 -8.23
C LEU A 57 8.89 3.33 -8.67
N THR A 58 9.45 4.12 -7.76
CA THR A 58 10.75 4.77 -7.91
C THR A 58 11.67 4.32 -6.78
N GLU A 59 12.98 4.30 -7.04
CA GLU A 59 13.95 4.01 -5.99
C GLU A 59 13.95 5.17 -4.98
N VAL A 60 13.94 4.83 -3.68
CA VAL A 60 14.06 5.81 -2.61
C VAL A 60 15.39 5.63 -1.90
N THR A 61 16.13 6.72 -1.78
CA THR A 61 17.29 6.79 -0.89
C THR A 61 16.85 7.47 0.41
N ALA A 62 17.05 6.80 1.55
CA ALA A 62 16.90 7.45 2.84
C ALA A 62 17.91 8.59 2.93
N LYS A 63 17.42 9.83 3.04
CA LYS A 63 18.27 11.01 3.20
C LYS A 63 17.90 11.72 4.51
N ALA A 64 18.90 12.24 5.20
CA ALA A 64 18.77 12.90 6.50
C ALA A 64 18.13 14.31 6.41
N HIS A 65 17.15 14.51 5.53
CA HIS A 65 16.49 15.79 5.30
C HIS A 65 15.46 16.14 6.40
N GLY A 66 15.73 15.71 7.64
CA GLY A 66 14.74 15.60 8.70
C GLY A 66 13.89 14.35 8.49
N ALA A 67 13.95 13.41 9.41
CA ALA A 67 12.87 12.43 9.51
C ALA A 67 11.56 13.20 9.77
N ASN A 68 10.42 12.64 9.38
CA ASN A 68 9.14 13.24 9.75
C ASN A 68 9.13 13.41 11.28
N GLU A 69 9.29 14.65 11.77
CA GLU A 69 9.47 14.94 13.19
C GLU A 69 8.26 14.49 14.01
N GLU A 70 7.08 14.45 13.38
CA GLU A 70 5.85 13.90 13.97
C GLU A 70 5.95 12.38 14.20
N ALA A 71 6.51 11.65 13.23
CA ALA A 71 6.76 10.21 13.37
C ALA A 71 7.84 9.93 14.42
N LEU A 72 8.91 10.73 14.47
CA LEU A 72 9.93 10.62 15.51
C LEU A 72 9.36 10.89 16.91
N ASN A 73 8.54 11.92 17.06
CA ASN A 73 7.92 12.25 18.35
C ASN A 73 6.97 11.14 18.83
N THR A 74 6.25 10.50 17.89
CA THR A 74 5.40 9.35 18.18
C THR A 74 6.21 8.12 18.61
N LEU A 75 7.37 7.86 17.98
CA LEU A 75 8.26 6.78 18.37
C LEU A 75 8.94 7.04 19.74
N ASN A 76 9.33 8.29 20.01
CA ASN A 76 9.92 8.68 21.28
C ASN A 76 8.91 8.58 22.44
N SER A 77 7.63 8.91 22.22
CA SER A 77 6.60 8.83 23.27
C SER A 77 6.27 7.39 23.70
N ILE A 78 6.55 6.40 22.84
CA ILE A 78 6.43 4.97 23.16
C ILE A 78 7.76 4.31 23.60
N GLY A 79 8.82 5.11 23.78
CA GLY A 79 10.11 4.65 24.33
C GLY A 79 11.06 4.00 23.32
N LEU A 80 10.76 4.04 22.01
CA LEU A 80 11.69 3.63 20.97
C LEU A 80 12.74 4.72 20.75
N ARG A 81 13.99 4.43 21.10
CA ARG A 81 15.14 5.28 20.74
C ARG A 81 15.78 4.72 19.47
N PRO A 82 15.54 5.31 18.29
CA PRO A 82 16.22 4.87 17.07
C PRO A 82 17.73 5.05 17.25
N ALA A 83 18.51 4.06 16.83
CA ALA A 83 19.96 4.14 16.84
C ALA A 83 20.41 5.30 15.94
N SER A 84 21.34 6.10 16.48
CA SER A 84 21.93 7.27 15.85
C SER A 84 22.73 6.92 14.59
#